data_AF-A0A1B6Z7B4-F1
#
_entry.id   AF-A0A1B6Z7B4-F1
#
_cell.length_a   1.000
_cell.length_b   1.000
_cell.length_c   1.000
_cell.angle_alpha   90.00
_cell.angle_beta   90.00
_cell.angle_gamma   90.00
#
_symmetry.space_group_name_H-M   'P 1'
#
loop_
_entity.id
_entity.type
_entity.pdbx_description
1 polymer ?
#
loop_
_entity_poly.entity_id
_entity_poly.type
_entity_poly.pdbx_seq_one_letter_code
_entity_poly.pdbx_strand_id
1 'polypeptide(L)'
;MTQHSPVRNFDEPKRIARFSPGIALSAIVLGVAIPAHLFLPEDLSQLTIAMIIGIISGAYIGFGAKDGRPHIFVLELCVAALFGIMAVAGVLGSPYWFAVALFAHGLWDIAHHNGLFGAKIPRWYIPFCAVIDWIAALILAILFTI
;
A
#
# COMPACT_ATOMS: atom_id res chain seq x y z
N MET A 1 34.03 -33.35 34.98
CA MET A 1 33.25 -32.41 35.81
C MET A 1 33.78 -31.02 35.49
N THR A 2 33.06 -30.06 34.91
CA THR A 2 31.62 -29.84 34.78
C THR A 2 31.34 -29.04 33.51
N GLN A 3 30.39 -29.51 32.69
CA GLN A 3 29.87 -28.80 31.52
C GLN A 3 28.98 -27.65 32.02
N HIS A 4 29.40 -26.40 31.83
CA HIS A 4 28.55 -25.25 32.12
C HIS A 4 27.47 -25.13 31.04
N SER A 5 26.24 -25.53 31.37
CA SER A 5 25.06 -25.28 30.56
C SER A 5 24.73 -23.77 30.59
N PRO A 6 24.45 -23.12 29.45
CA PRO A 6 24.06 -21.72 29.45
C PRO A 6 22.67 -21.57 30.07
N VAL A 7 22.59 -20.77 31.14
CA VAL A 7 21.32 -20.38 31.78
C VAL A 7 20.54 -19.54 30.78
N ARG A 8 19.36 -20.01 30.39
CA ARG A 8 18.45 -19.28 29.48
C ARG A 8 17.93 -18.06 30.24
N ASN A 9 18.36 -16.87 29.85
CA ASN A 9 17.97 -15.63 30.49
C ASN A 9 16.50 -15.33 30.14
N PHE A 10 15.60 -15.41 31.11
CA PHE A 10 14.15 -15.20 30.91
C PHE A 10 13.74 -13.72 31.02
N ASP A 11 14.71 -12.81 31.18
CA ASP A 11 14.48 -11.38 31.38
C ASP A 11 14.46 -10.57 30.08
N GLU A 12 14.33 -11.21 28.92
CA GLU A 12 14.16 -10.47 27.67
C GLU A 12 12.77 -9.83 27.67
N PRO A 13 12.63 -8.48 27.76
CA PRO A 13 11.33 -7.85 27.75
C PRO A 13 10.66 -8.23 26.43
N LYS A 14 9.48 -8.87 26.52
CA LYS A 14 8.62 -9.16 25.37
C LYS A 14 8.58 -7.90 24.53
N ARG A 15 9.15 -7.97 23.33
CA ARG A 15 9.26 -6.87 22.38
C ARG A 15 7.84 -6.46 22.00
N ILE A 16 7.22 -5.63 22.83
CA ILE A 16 5.94 -4.97 22.57
C ILE A 16 6.02 -4.45 21.14
N ALA A 17 5.09 -4.92 20.31
CA ALA A 17 5.12 -4.73 18.87
C ALA A 17 5.48 -3.28 18.56
N ARG A 18 6.71 -3.05 18.10
CA ARG A 18 7.21 -1.69 17.85
C ARG A 18 6.34 -1.13 16.73
N PHE A 19 5.51 -0.15 17.06
CA PHE A 19 4.61 0.50 16.12
C PHE A 19 5.40 0.84 14.85
N SER A 20 4.95 0.35 13.69
CA SER A 20 5.71 0.58 12.47
C SER A 20 5.62 2.08 12.14
N PRO A 21 6.73 2.75 11.80
CA PRO A 21 6.69 4.17 11.43
C PRO A 21 5.74 4.43 10.24
N GLY A 22 5.48 3.41 9.41
CA GLY A 22 4.48 3.47 8.35
C GLY A 22 3.04 3.62 8.85
N ILE A 23 2.65 2.93 9.92
CA ILE A 23 1.30 3.07 10.51
C ILE A 23 1.14 4.44 11.19
N ALA A 24 2.21 5.01 11.76
CA ALA A 24 2.14 6.36 12.30
C ALA A 24 1.95 7.40 11.18
N LEU A 25 2.63 7.21 10.04
CA LEU A 25 2.51 8.09 8.88
C LEU A 25 1.13 7.97 8.21
N SER A 26 0.52 6.76 8.19
CA SER A 26 -0.80 6.57 7.60
C SER A 26 -1.87 7.38 8.34
N ALA A 27 -1.77 7.52 9.66
CA ALA A 27 -2.70 8.33 10.45
C ALA A 27 -2.77 9.80 9.98
N ILE A 28 -1.64 10.37 9.53
CA ILE A 28 -1.60 11.75 9.01
C ILE A 28 -2.35 11.85 7.69
N VAL A 29 -2.11 10.91 6.76
CA VAL A 29 -2.80 10.88 5.46
C VAL A 29 -4.29 10.68 5.65
N LEU A 30 -4.70 9.74 6.50
CA LEU A 30 -6.10 9.49 6.83
C LEU A 30 -6.78 10.69 7.50
N GLY A 31 -6.07 11.40 8.39
CA GLY A 31 -6.63 12.52 9.15
C GLY A 31 -6.71 13.84 8.38
N VAL A 32 -5.94 14.00 7.31
CA VAL A 32 -5.85 15.28 6.56
C VAL A 32 -6.19 15.11 5.09
N ALA A 33 -5.49 14.21 4.39
CA ALA A 33 -5.59 14.11 2.94
C ALA A 33 -6.94 13.53 2.50
N ILE A 34 -7.47 12.50 3.19
CA ILE A 34 -8.78 11.93 2.85
C ILE A 34 -9.92 12.94 3.07
N PRO A 35 -10.06 13.60 4.24
CA PRO A 35 -11.09 14.61 4.44
C PRO A 35 -10.99 15.81 3.49
N ALA A 36 -9.80 16.13 2.95
CA ALA A 36 -9.64 17.20 1.98
C ALA A 36 -10.49 17.00 0.71
N HIS A 37 -10.77 15.74 0.34
CA HIS A 37 -11.65 15.42 -0.79
C HIS A 37 -13.10 15.89 -0.62
N LEU A 38 -13.56 16.17 0.61
CA LEU A 38 -14.88 16.75 0.87
C LEU A 38 -15.00 18.21 0.42
N PHE A 39 -13.88 18.88 0.18
CA PHE A 39 -13.83 20.28 -0.23
C PHE A 39 -13.44 20.45 -1.71
N LEU A 40 -13.18 19.35 -2.42
CA LEU A 40 -12.81 19.37 -3.83
C LEU A 40 -14.06 19.20 -4.71
N PRO A 41 -14.13 19.87 -5.88
CA PRO A 41 -15.05 19.48 -6.94
C PRO A 41 -14.88 18.00 -7.29
N GLU A 42 -15.96 17.33 -7.65
CA GLU A 42 -15.97 15.88 -7.89
C GLU A 42 -14.91 15.44 -8.92
N ASP A 43 -14.86 16.10 -10.08
CA ASP A 43 -13.89 15.79 -11.14
C ASP A 43 -12.44 15.90 -10.64
N LEU A 44 -12.13 16.92 -9.83
CA LEU A 44 -10.80 17.13 -9.26
C LEU A 44 -10.51 16.07 -8.19
N SER A 45 -11.50 15.69 -7.40
CA SER A 45 -11.38 14.60 -6.43
C SER A 45 -11.06 13.27 -7.12
N GLN A 46 -11.81 12.91 -8.16
CA GLN A 46 -11.60 11.69 -8.95
C GLN A 46 -10.22 11.68 -9.64
N LEU A 47 -9.82 12.81 -10.24
CA LEU A 47 -8.51 12.92 -10.88
C LEU A 47 -7.37 12.81 -9.85
N THR A 48 -7.54 13.38 -8.66
CA THR A 48 -6.57 13.27 -7.57
C THR A 48 -6.42 11.82 -7.11
N ILE A 49 -7.53 11.08 -6.97
CA ILE A 49 -7.51 9.65 -6.62
C ILE A 49 -6.81 8.85 -7.71
N ALA A 50 -7.14 9.08 -8.99
CA ALA A 50 -6.50 8.41 -10.11
C ALA A 50 -4.98 8.65 -10.16
N MET A 51 -4.55 9.88 -9.92
CA MET A 51 -3.14 10.25 -9.82
C MET A 51 -2.45 9.55 -8.65
N ILE A 52 -3.09 9.45 -7.49
CA ILE A 52 -2.54 8.75 -6.32
C ILE A 52 -2.35 7.26 -6.64
N ILE A 53 -3.35 6.60 -7.23
CA ILE A 53 -3.25 5.19 -7.66
C ILE A 53 -2.06 5.01 -8.62
N GLY A 54 -1.89 5.93 -9.58
CA GLY A 54 -0.76 5.89 -10.50
C GLY A 54 0.60 6.10 -9.83
N ILE A 55 0.69 6.97 -8.83
CA ILE A 55 1.94 7.23 -8.09
C ILE A 55 2.33 6.02 -7.23
N ILE A 56 1.38 5.47 -6.46
CA ILE A 56 1.67 4.33 -5.58
C ILE A 56 2.01 3.08 -6.39
N SER A 57 1.27 2.80 -7.47
CA SER A 57 1.55 1.67 -8.35
C SER A 57 2.83 1.88 -9.15
N GLY A 58 3.09 3.10 -9.62
CA GLY A 58 4.31 3.45 -10.33
C GLY A 58 5.58 3.27 -9.49
N ALA A 59 5.50 3.39 -8.16
CA ALA A 59 6.63 3.14 -7.27
C ALA A 59 7.17 1.70 -7.41
N TYR A 60 6.30 0.73 -7.71
CA TYR A 60 6.68 -0.67 -7.93
C TYR A 60 7.54 -0.87 -9.17
N ILE A 61 7.37 -0.06 -10.22
CA ILE A 61 8.27 -0.07 -11.38
C ILE A 61 9.71 0.24 -10.92
N GLY A 62 9.87 1.22 -10.03
CA GLY A 62 11.16 1.56 -9.43
C GLY A 62 11.72 0.46 -8.52
N PHE A 63 10.87 -0.19 -7.73
CA PHE A 63 11.27 -1.34 -6.91
C PHE A 63 11.73 -2.52 -7.76
N GLY A 64 10.99 -2.85 -8.83
CA GLY A 64 11.35 -3.88 -9.80
C GLY A 64 12.64 -3.56 -10.54
N ALA A 65 12.85 -2.30 -10.94
CA ALA A 65 14.09 -1.86 -11.57
C ALA A 65 15.30 -2.01 -10.63
N LYS A 66 15.13 -1.65 -9.36
CA LYS A 66 16.16 -1.79 -8.32
C LYS A 66 16.47 -3.25 -7.99
N ASP A 67 15.51 -4.16 -8.12
CA ASP A 67 15.68 -5.59 -7.84
C ASP A 67 16.68 -6.25 -8.82
N GLY A 68 16.78 -5.74 -10.05
CA GLY A 68 17.77 -6.14 -11.04
C GLY A 68 17.43 -7.41 -11.82
N ARG A 69 16.39 -8.17 -11.44
CA ARG A 69 15.87 -9.30 -12.22
C ARG A 69 14.86 -8.81 -13.27
N PRO A 70 15.09 -9.02 -14.59
CA PRO A 70 14.20 -8.50 -15.63
C PRO A 70 12.75 -8.99 -15.54
N HIS A 71 12.54 -10.25 -15.16
CA HIS A 71 11.19 -10.81 -15.02
C HIS A 71 10.41 -10.17 -13.86
N ILE A 72 11.09 -9.72 -12.80
CA ILE A 72 10.46 -8.99 -11.68
C ILE A 72 10.10 -7.58 -12.14
N PHE A 73 11.00 -6.89 -12.84
CA PHE A 73 10.69 -5.58 -13.42
C PHE A 73 9.44 -5.64 -14.33
N VAL A 74 9.36 -6.64 -15.22
CA VAL A 74 8.20 -6.81 -16.11
C VAL A 74 6.93 -7.10 -15.30
N LEU A 75 7.00 -7.95 -14.27
CA LEU A 75 5.86 -8.20 -13.38
C LEU A 75 5.34 -6.91 -12.75
N GLU A 76 6.22 -6.14 -12.11
CA GLU A 76 5.83 -4.90 -11.43
C GLU A 76 5.31 -3.85 -12.42
N LEU A 77 5.90 -3.78 -13.62
CA LEU A 77 5.43 -2.90 -14.69
C LEU A 77 4.03 -3.27 -15.18
N CYS A 78 3.77 -4.57 -15.41
CA CYS A 78 2.45 -5.04 -15.83
C CYS A 78 1.38 -4.77 -14.78
N VAL A 79 1.71 -4.98 -13.50
CA VAL A 79 0.78 -4.71 -12.39
C VAL A 79 0.55 -3.22 -12.20
N ALA A 80 1.59 -2.39 -12.30
CA ALA A 80 1.44 -0.93 -12.27
C ALA A 80 0.56 -0.42 -13.43
N ALA A 81 0.75 -0.96 -14.64
CA ALA A 81 -0.09 -0.64 -15.78
C ALA A 81 -1.56 -1.06 -15.57
N LEU A 82 -1.80 -2.23 -14.97
CA LEU A 82 -3.15 -2.69 -14.63
C LEU A 82 -3.84 -1.71 -13.66
N PHE A 83 -3.16 -1.26 -12.61
CA PHE A 83 -3.70 -0.25 -11.70
C PHE A 83 -3.95 1.09 -12.39
N GLY A 84 -3.06 1.51 -13.29
CA GLY A 84 -3.28 2.69 -14.13
C GLY A 84 -4.53 2.58 -15.00
N ILE A 85 -4.79 1.41 -15.59
CA ILE A 85 -6.01 1.15 -16.37
C ILE A 85 -7.25 1.23 -15.47
N MET A 86 -7.21 0.65 -14.27
CA MET A 86 -8.33 0.76 -13.32
C MET A 86 -8.58 2.22 -12.89
N ALA A 87 -7.52 3.01 -12.68
CA ALA A 87 -7.64 4.44 -12.39
C ALA A 87 -8.33 5.19 -13.55
N VAL A 88 -7.94 4.93 -14.79
CA VAL A 88 -8.58 5.51 -15.98
C VAL A 88 -10.04 5.06 -16.09
N ALA A 89 -10.34 3.79 -15.82
CA ALA A 89 -11.70 3.25 -15.81
C ALA A 89 -12.58 3.90 -14.73
N GLY A 90 -11.97 4.33 -13.62
CA GLY A 90 -12.62 5.11 -12.57
C GLY A 90 -13.06 6.49 -13.04
N VAL A 91 -12.18 7.20 -13.75
CA VAL A 91 -12.45 8.56 -14.27
C VAL A 91 -13.43 8.53 -15.45
N LEU A 92 -13.25 7.61 -16.40
CA LEU A 92 -14.02 7.59 -17.65
C LEU A 92 -15.32 6.78 -17.55
N GLY A 93 -15.49 6.00 -16.49
CA GLY A 93 -16.57 5.03 -16.37
C GLY A 93 -17.23 5.06 -15.01
N SER A 94 -16.82 4.14 -14.14
CA SER A 94 -17.45 3.93 -12.84
C SER A 94 -16.46 4.19 -11.73
N PRO A 95 -16.74 5.11 -10.79
CA PRO A 95 -15.78 5.47 -9.75
C PRO A 95 -15.51 4.30 -8.77
N TYR A 96 -16.34 3.24 -8.79
CA TYR A 96 -16.07 1.98 -8.10
C TYR A 96 -14.73 1.33 -8.47
N TRP A 97 -14.20 1.60 -9.67
CA TRP A 97 -12.87 1.13 -10.06
C TRP A 97 -11.75 1.67 -9.17
N PHE A 98 -11.92 2.87 -8.57
CA PHE A 98 -10.95 3.39 -7.60
C PHE A 98 -10.91 2.53 -6.33
N ALA A 99 -12.07 2.16 -5.80
CA ALA A 99 -12.17 1.31 -4.62
C ALA A 99 -11.56 -0.08 -4.89
N VAL A 100 -11.85 -0.67 -6.06
CA VAL A 100 -11.26 -1.94 -6.48
C VAL A 100 -9.74 -1.83 -6.61
N ALA A 101 -9.23 -0.78 -7.26
CA ALA A 101 -7.80 -0.57 -7.46
C ALA A 101 -7.04 -0.45 -6.14
N LEU A 102 -7.54 0.39 -5.21
CA LEU A 102 -6.92 0.57 -3.89
C LEU A 102 -6.96 -0.72 -3.09
N PHE A 103 -8.11 -1.41 -3.04
CA PHE A 103 -8.22 -2.68 -2.32
C PHE A 103 -7.22 -3.72 -2.85
N ALA A 104 -7.14 -3.86 -4.18
CA ALA A 104 -6.21 -4.77 -4.84
C ALA A 104 -4.74 -4.35 -4.67
N HIS A 105 -4.44 -3.04 -4.61
CA HIS A 105 -3.09 -2.56 -4.30
C HIS A 105 -2.67 -2.93 -2.87
N GLY A 106 -3.55 -2.76 -1.88
CA GLY A 106 -3.25 -3.20 -0.51
C GLY A 106 -3.02 -4.72 -0.40
N LEU A 107 -3.71 -5.53 -1.22
CA LEU A 107 -3.40 -6.97 -1.35
C LEU A 107 -2.02 -7.21 -1.97
N TRP A 108 -1.66 -6.42 -2.99
CA TRP A 108 -0.36 -6.47 -3.63
C TRP A 108 0.77 -6.14 -2.63
N ASP A 109 0.59 -5.12 -1.79
CA ASP A 109 1.52 -4.79 -0.70
C ASP A 109 1.72 -5.97 0.27
N ILE A 110 0.64 -6.63 0.68
CA ILE A 110 0.71 -7.75 1.63
C ILE A 110 1.42 -8.96 1.00
N ALA A 111 1.23 -9.20 -0.30
CA ALA A 111 1.97 -10.24 -1.01
C ALA A 111 3.49 -10.05 -0.88
N HIS A 112 3.96 -8.80 -0.78
CA HIS A 112 5.37 -8.46 -0.61
C HIS A 112 5.85 -8.42 0.85
N HIS A 113 4.99 -8.59 1.86
CA HIS A 113 5.33 -8.31 3.26
C HIS A 113 6.52 -9.13 3.79
N ASN A 114 6.70 -10.37 3.32
CA ASN A 114 7.77 -11.27 3.74
C ASN A 114 9.02 -11.17 2.85
N GLY A 115 8.96 -10.41 1.76
CA GLY A 115 10.04 -10.27 0.77
C GLY A 115 10.38 -11.55 0.00
N LEU A 116 9.48 -12.54 -0.02
CA LEU A 116 9.65 -13.81 -0.75
C LEU A 116 9.04 -13.75 -2.16
N PHE A 117 8.16 -12.78 -2.42
CA PHE A 117 7.47 -12.58 -3.67
C PHE A 117 7.83 -11.22 -4.27
N GLY A 118 7.93 -11.16 -5.61
CA GLY A 118 8.16 -9.93 -6.36
C GLY A 118 9.45 -9.19 -5.99
N ALA A 119 9.39 -7.86 -6.08
CA ALA A 119 10.48 -6.97 -5.73
C ALA A 119 10.66 -6.81 -4.20
N LYS A 120 11.88 -6.45 -3.76
CA LYS A 120 12.12 -6.13 -2.34
C LYS A 120 11.66 -4.71 -2.00
N ILE A 121 10.61 -4.61 -1.17
CA ILE A 121 9.99 -3.34 -0.79
C ILE A 121 10.42 -2.90 0.61
N PRO A 122 10.57 -1.58 0.88
CA PRO A 122 10.84 -1.08 2.22
C PRO A 122 9.75 -1.50 3.23
N ARG A 123 10.17 -2.04 4.38
CA ARG A 123 9.26 -2.55 5.42
C ARG A 123 8.29 -1.52 6.01
N TRP A 124 8.57 -0.22 5.87
CA TRP A 124 7.65 0.84 6.31
C TRP A 124 6.60 1.18 5.25
N TYR A 125 6.89 0.93 3.98
CA TYR A 125 6.03 1.27 2.84
C TYR A 125 4.78 0.38 2.81
N ILE A 126 4.99 -0.93 2.94
CA ILE A 126 3.92 -1.95 2.93
C ILE A 126 2.79 -1.64 3.94
N PRO A 127 3.05 -1.49 5.25
CA PRO A 127 1.98 -1.20 6.21
C PRO A 127 1.42 0.23 6.07
N PHE A 128 2.18 1.17 5.51
CA PHE A 128 1.69 2.53 5.26
C PHE A 128 0.63 2.53 4.15
N CYS A 129 0.95 1.97 2.99
CA CYS A 129 0.05 1.90 1.84
C CYS A 129 -1.16 1.01 2.11
N ALA A 130 -0.96 -0.22 2.58
CA ALA A 130 -2.07 -1.15 2.81
C ALA A 130 -3.15 -0.60 3.78
N VAL A 131 -2.76 0.14 4.82
CA VAL A 131 -3.72 0.77 5.75
C VAL A 131 -4.51 1.88 5.07
N ILE A 132 -3.84 2.78 4.35
CA ILE A 132 -4.51 3.88 3.64
C ILE A 132 -5.44 3.32 2.58
N ASP A 133 -4.95 2.39 1.77
CA ASP A 133 -5.65 1.82 0.63
C ASP A 133 -6.95 1.16 1.03
N TRP A 134 -6.95 0.34 2.08
CA TRP A 134 -8.14 -0.37 2.51
C TRP A 134 -9.17 0.55 3.17
N ILE A 135 -8.72 1.53 3.95
CA ILE A 135 -9.63 2.52 4.53
C ILE A 135 -10.24 3.39 3.43
N ALA A 136 -9.41 3.87 2.49
CA ALA A 136 -9.88 4.65 1.35
C ALA A 136 -10.81 3.84 0.45
N ALA A 137 -10.48 2.57 0.15
CA ALA A 137 -11.34 1.68 -0.63
C ALA A 137 -12.71 1.49 0.03
N LEU A 138 -12.75 1.28 1.34
CA LEU A 138 -14.00 1.16 2.09
C LEU A 138 -14.82 2.44 2.04
N ILE A 139 -14.19 3.59 2.29
CA ILE A 139 -14.86 4.90 2.25
C ILE A 139 -15.44 5.17 0.86
N LEU A 140 -14.66 4.96 -0.20
CA LEU A 140 -15.09 5.17 -1.58
C LEU A 140 -16.21 4.20 -1.98
N ALA A 141 -16.09 2.92 -1.60
CA ALA A 141 -17.14 1.93 -1.85
C ALA A 141 -18.47 2.33 -1.19
N ILE A 142 -18.43 2.85 0.05
CA ILE A 142 -19.65 3.35 0.72
C ILE A 142 -20.15 4.62 0.04
N LEU A 143 -19.27 5.57 -0.26
CA LEU A 143 -19.65 6.86 -0.85
C LEU A 143 -20.35 6.68 -2.20
N PHE A 144 -19.89 5.76 -3.05
CA PHE A 144 -20.49 5.54 -4.37
C PHE A 144 -21.78 4.72 -4.34
N THR A 145 -22.19 4.20 -3.17
CA THR A 145 -23.47 3.49 -2.99
C THR A 145 -24.63 4.41 -2.61
N ILE A 146 -24.36 5.67 -2.29
CA ILE A 146 -25.32 6.68 -1.82
C ILE A 146 -25.57 7.68 -2.95
#